data_AF-A0A9Q1MGB4-F1
#
_entry.id   AF-A0A9Q1MGB4-F1
#
_cell.length_a   1.000
_cell.length_b   1.000
_cell.length_c   1.000
_cell.angle_alpha   90.00
_cell.angle_beta   90.00
_cell.angle_gamma   90.00
#
_symmetry.space_group_name_H-M   'P 1'
#
loop_
_entity.id
_entity.type
_entity.pdbx_description
1 polymer ?
#
loop_
_entity_poly.entity_id
_entity_poly.type
_entity_poly.pdbx_seq_one_letter_code
_entity_poly.pdbx_strand_id
1 'polypeptide(L)'
;MKSLPSSIQNPHIISTRLLQDQVMHQVSLTVMRSASSIASYAACNLQGCTNLLLETVSNIVQLSPYRPFGTYIFCTGNGKLVVIENPDAVLQLLFYSSQMSSEAEAAVVVARSLNEHLLYRNEMQESLEMQDVVYLNNLTDIPLSSNVIPSDEVASMNSALNDLGLSKVVSLRSRRVGEEEEERGKIDLNKTSIVDGLSKIQEYQTKCDIHKVGYYDAFKLQETIDDFNANVKRLELWDEIIEMLKRYELPDSFEGRKDWIQLGTQFRRQVEPLDIANYYRHLKNEDTGPYMIRARPKRYRFTQIWLEHAERVQTGASSESCFWAEVEELRNKPFVEVQNRVLSLETNAGG
;
A
#
# COMPACT_ATOMS: atom_id res chain seq x y z
N MET A 1 -34.81 41.61 41.51
CA MET A 1 -33.42 41.61 41.03
C MET A 1 -32.52 41.03 42.11
N LYS A 2 -32.23 39.73 42.05
CA LYS A 2 -31.21 39.11 42.92
C LYS A 2 -29.89 39.23 42.16
N SER A 3 -28.97 40.02 42.69
CA SER A 3 -27.61 40.18 42.19
C SER A 3 -26.87 38.84 42.26
N LEU A 4 -26.23 38.45 41.15
CA LEU A 4 -25.29 37.31 41.14
C LEU A 4 -24.07 37.59 42.05
N PRO A 5 -23.43 36.55 42.61
CA PRO A 5 -22.31 36.71 43.53
C PRO A 5 -21.06 37.29 42.85
N SER A 6 -20.35 38.17 43.55
CA SER A 6 -19.15 38.91 43.14
C SER A 6 -17.88 38.07 42.94
N SER A 7 -17.98 36.74 42.85
CA SER A 7 -16.83 35.84 42.63
C SER A 7 -16.45 35.64 41.16
N ILE A 8 -17.21 36.21 40.22
CA ILE A 8 -16.98 36.07 38.77
C ILE A 8 -16.15 37.25 38.18
N GLN A 9 -15.91 38.30 38.96
CA GLN A 9 -15.19 39.52 38.54
C GLN A 9 -13.74 39.61 39.04
N ASN A 10 -13.05 38.48 39.24
CA ASN A 10 -11.63 38.52 39.59
C ASN A 10 -10.78 38.68 38.30
N PRO A 11 -10.11 39.82 38.08
CA PRO A 11 -9.38 40.11 36.83
C PRO A 11 -8.28 39.10 36.52
N HIS A 12 -7.68 38.47 37.54
CA HIS A 12 -6.70 37.40 37.33
C HIS A 12 -7.31 36.12 36.75
N ILE A 13 -8.53 35.76 37.14
CA ILE A 13 -9.26 34.58 36.62
C ILE A 13 -9.74 34.84 35.19
N ILE A 14 -10.16 36.08 34.89
CA ILE A 14 -10.56 36.50 33.54
C ILE A 14 -9.34 36.48 32.61
N SER A 15 -8.19 37.00 33.07
CA SER A 15 -6.94 37.00 32.30
C SER A 15 -6.41 35.59 32.01
N THR A 16 -6.48 34.66 32.99
CA THR A 16 -6.05 33.27 32.76
C THR A 16 -6.97 32.51 31.81
N ARG A 17 -8.29 32.73 31.88
CA ARG A 17 -9.25 32.15 30.92
C ARG A 17 -9.03 32.66 29.50
N LEU A 18 -8.86 33.97 29.33
CA LEU A 18 -8.58 34.57 28.01
C LEU A 18 -7.28 34.04 27.39
N LEU A 19 -6.25 33.82 28.19
CA LEU A 19 -4.98 33.22 27.75
C LEU A 19 -5.15 31.75 27.35
N GLN A 20 -5.93 30.96 28.10
CA GLN A 20 -6.26 29.58 27.73
C GLN A 20 -7.05 29.51 26.42
N ASP A 21 -8.04 30.38 26.24
CA ASP A 21 -8.86 30.43 25.02
C ASP A 21 -8.00 30.77 23.79
N GLN A 22 -7.06 31.71 23.92
CA GLN A 22 -6.11 32.06 22.85
C GLN A 22 -5.18 30.90 22.49
N VAL A 23 -4.62 30.21 23.48
CA VAL A 23 -3.74 29.06 23.24
C VAL A 23 -4.50 27.93 22.55
N MET A 24 -5.72 27.62 23.00
CA MET A 24 -6.55 26.58 22.40
C MET A 24 -6.93 26.91 20.95
N HIS A 25 -7.30 28.16 20.68
CA HIS A 25 -7.56 28.63 19.32
C HIS A 25 -6.34 28.44 18.40
N GLN A 26 -5.14 28.80 18.88
CA GLN A 26 -3.91 28.66 18.11
C GLN A 26 -3.54 27.20 17.84
N VAL A 27 -3.72 26.30 18.82
CA VAL A 27 -3.51 24.86 18.64
C VAL A 27 -4.45 24.30 17.58
N SER A 28 -5.75 24.58 17.67
CA SER A 28 -6.72 24.07 16.69
C SER A 28 -6.50 24.58 15.28
N LEU A 29 -6.16 25.87 15.11
CA LEU A 29 -5.78 26.40 13.79
C LEU A 29 -4.55 25.69 13.21
N THR A 30 -3.56 25.39 14.06
CA THR A 30 -2.36 24.68 13.63
C THR A 30 -2.70 23.26 13.18
N VAL A 31 -3.49 22.54 13.97
CA VAL A 31 -3.96 21.18 13.65
C VAL A 31 -4.75 21.17 12.35
N MET A 32 -5.71 22.08 12.17
CA MET A 32 -6.54 22.13 10.96
C MET A 32 -5.75 22.52 9.71
N ARG A 33 -4.75 23.40 9.82
CA ARG A 33 -3.85 23.70 8.70
C ARG A 33 -3.05 22.48 8.29
N SER A 34 -2.43 21.78 9.24
CA SER A 34 -1.69 20.56 8.96
C SER A 34 -2.58 19.46 8.37
N ALA A 35 -3.77 19.25 8.94
CA ALA A 35 -4.76 18.29 8.45
C ALA A 35 -5.19 18.62 7.01
N SER A 36 -5.45 19.89 6.71
CA SER A 36 -5.79 20.37 5.35
C SER A 36 -4.69 20.04 4.34
N SER A 37 -3.42 20.30 4.69
CA SER A 37 -2.29 20.00 3.80
C SER A 37 -2.19 18.50 3.49
N ILE A 38 -2.36 17.64 4.51
CA ILE A 38 -2.29 16.18 4.35
C ILE A 38 -3.48 15.65 3.55
N ALA A 39 -4.70 16.09 3.87
CA ALA A 39 -5.91 15.69 3.16
C ALA A 39 -5.84 16.09 1.68
N SER A 40 -5.40 17.32 1.39
CA SER A 40 -5.23 17.82 0.02
C SER A 40 -4.15 17.03 -0.73
N TYR A 41 -3.00 16.79 -0.10
CA TYR A 41 -1.92 15.99 -0.68
C TYR A 41 -2.37 14.56 -0.99
N ALA A 42 -3.05 13.91 -0.05
CA ALA A 42 -3.58 12.57 -0.24
C ALA A 42 -4.62 12.52 -1.37
N ALA A 43 -5.51 13.52 -1.47
CA ALA A 43 -6.48 13.61 -2.54
C ALA A 43 -5.81 13.76 -3.92
N CYS A 44 -4.76 14.59 -4.04
CA CYS A 44 -3.98 14.73 -5.27
C CYS A 44 -3.31 13.41 -5.68
N ASN A 45 -2.70 12.70 -4.73
CA ASN A 45 -2.08 11.40 -5.02
C ASN A 45 -3.11 10.36 -5.48
N LEU A 46 -4.28 10.31 -4.83
CA LEU A 46 -5.36 9.37 -5.18
C LEU A 46 -5.95 9.64 -6.57
N GLN A 47 -5.96 10.88 -7.03
CA GLN A 47 -6.39 11.25 -8.39
C GLN A 47 -5.32 10.95 -9.46
N GLY A 48 -4.16 10.40 -9.08
CA GLY A 48 -3.07 10.13 -10.00
C GLY A 48 -2.39 11.39 -10.54
N CYS A 49 -2.38 12.49 -9.77
CA CYS A 49 -1.63 13.69 -10.18
C CYS A 49 -0.12 13.38 -10.21
N THR A 50 0.43 13.15 -11.40
CA THR A 50 1.86 12.93 -11.64
C THR A 50 2.67 14.24 -11.69
N ASN A 51 2.20 15.29 -11.02
CA ASN A 51 2.83 16.60 -11.12
C ASN A 51 4.14 16.63 -10.32
N LEU A 52 5.27 16.94 -10.96
CA LEU A 52 6.58 17.08 -10.30
C LEU A 52 6.56 18.11 -9.16
N LEU A 53 5.63 19.07 -9.19
CA LEU A 53 5.44 20.02 -8.11
C LEU A 53 4.96 19.35 -6.82
N LEU A 54 4.24 18.24 -6.88
CA LEU A 54 3.73 17.54 -5.70
C LEU A 54 4.86 16.87 -4.90
N GLU A 55 5.83 16.29 -5.61
CA GLU A 55 7.06 15.73 -5.01
C GLU A 55 7.97 16.84 -4.44
N THR A 56 8.04 17.97 -5.14
CA THR A 56 8.76 19.17 -4.65
C THR A 56 8.12 19.74 -3.40
N VAL A 57 6.78 19.82 -3.35
CA VAL A 57 6.02 20.30 -2.19
C VAL A 57 6.19 19.35 -1.00
N SER A 58 6.22 18.03 -1.19
CA SER A 58 6.49 17.09 -0.08
C SER A 58 7.88 17.22 0.53
N ASN A 59 8.86 17.74 -0.22
CA ASN A 59 10.20 18.04 0.30
C ASN A 59 10.28 19.36 1.09
N ILE A 60 9.32 20.27 0.88
CA ILE A 60 9.27 21.60 1.52
C ILE A 60 8.34 21.57 2.73
N VAL A 61 7.22 20.86 2.63
CA VAL A 61 6.19 20.79 3.66
C VAL A 61 6.33 19.46 4.40
N GLN A 62 6.64 19.54 5.70
CA GLN A 62 6.65 18.35 6.53
C GLN A 62 5.22 17.87 6.78
N LEU A 63 4.80 16.86 6.00
CA LEU A 63 3.51 16.21 6.16
C LEU A 63 3.57 15.15 7.26
N SER A 64 2.47 14.97 7.98
CA SER A 64 2.38 13.90 8.99
C SER A 64 2.47 12.53 8.32
N PRO A 65 3.27 11.60 8.86
CA PRO A 65 3.32 10.22 8.38
C PRO A 65 2.13 9.38 8.84
N TYR A 66 1.38 9.84 9.85
CA TYR A 66 0.27 9.06 10.43
C TYR A 66 -0.88 8.90 9.44
N ARG A 67 -1.43 7.69 9.37
CA ARG A 67 -2.60 7.34 8.54
C ARG A 67 -3.62 6.58 9.38
N PRO A 68 -4.92 6.72 9.09
CA PRO A 68 -5.94 5.89 9.71
C PRO A 68 -5.70 4.42 9.41
N PHE A 69 -5.98 3.55 10.38
CA PHE A 69 -5.92 2.09 10.20
C PHE A 69 -7.08 1.42 10.95
N GLY A 70 -7.57 0.31 10.40
CA GLY A 70 -8.75 -0.38 10.92
C GLY A 70 -10.07 0.32 10.60
N THR A 71 -11.13 -0.12 11.25
CA THR A 71 -12.49 0.37 11.04
C THR A 71 -12.76 1.60 11.90
N TYR A 72 -13.23 2.67 11.26
CA TYR A 72 -13.69 3.88 11.93
C TYR A 72 -15.21 3.92 11.96
N ILE A 73 -15.74 4.40 13.09
CA ILE A 73 -17.18 4.61 13.29
C ILE A 73 -17.37 6.08 13.66
N PHE A 74 -17.98 6.84 12.77
CA PHE A 74 -18.34 8.24 13.00
C PHE A 74 -19.76 8.33 13.56
N CYS A 75 -19.94 9.11 14.62
CA CYS A 75 -21.25 9.42 15.19
C CYS A 75 -21.69 10.78 14.69
N THR A 76 -22.92 10.89 14.17
CA THR A 76 -23.43 12.10 13.53
C THR A 76 -24.21 13.03 14.48
N GLY A 77 -24.36 12.69 15.77
CA GLY A 77 -25.12 13.49 16.72
C GLY A 77 -26.64 13.35 16.61
N ASN A 78 -27.14 12.47 15.72
CA ASN A 78 -28.55 12.18 15.52
C ASN A 78 -28.87 10.69 15.72
N GLY A 79 -28.00 9.97 16.43
CA GLY A 79 -28.11 8.53 16.69
C GLY A 79 -27.61 7.63 15.56
N LYS A 80 -27.32 8.15 14.36
CA LYS A 80 -26.77 7.36 13.25
C LYS A 80 -25.27 7.11 13.40
N LEU A 81 -24.85 5.92 12.99
CA LEU A 81 -23.47 5.46 12.96
C LEU A 81 -23.01 5.27 11.53
N VAL A 82 -21.85 5.82 11.20
CA VAL A 82 -21.27 5.72 9.86
C VAL A 82 -19.96 4.93 9.93
N VAL A 83 -19.97 3.72 9.37
CA VAL A 83 -18.87 2.76 9.42
C VAL A 83 -18.04 2.83 8.14
N ILE A 84 -16.73 2.95 8.29
CA ILE A 84 -15.80 3.22 7.19
C ILE A 84 -14.50 2.47 7.42
N GLU A 85 -14.13 1.63 6.46
CA GLU A 85 -12.92 0.82 6.53
C GLU A 85 -11.78 1.39 5.68
N ASN A 86 -12.11 2.17 4.66
CA ASN A 86 -11.11 2.70 3.77
C ASN A 86 -10.31 3.85 4.42
N PRO A 87 -8.98 3.70 4.61
CA PRO A 87 -8.17 4.66 5.37
C PRO A 87 -8.08 6.04 4.70
N ASP A 88 -8.12 6.11 3.38
CA ASP A 88 -8.13 7.38 2.65
C ASP A 88 -9.45 8.14 2.84
N ALA A 89 -10.58 7.43 2.85
CA ALA A 89 -11.87 8.07 3.17
C ALA A 89 -11.83 8.62 4.59
N VAL A 90 -11.41 7.79 5.55
CA VAL A 90 -11.30 8.22 6.95
C VAL A 90 -10.40 9.45 7.07
N LEU A 91 -9.28 9.50 6.36
CA LEU A 91 -8.37 10.65 6.39
C LEU A 91 -9.04 11.94 5.89
N GLN A 92 -9.78 11.86 4.77
CA GLN A 92 -10.55 13.00 4.28
C GLN A 92 -11.63 13.42 5.29
N LEU A 93 -12.33 12.45 5.88
CA LEU A 93 -13.42 12.68 6.81
C LEU A 93 -12.98 13.35 8.10
N LEU A 94 -11.85 12.92 8.67
CA LEU A 94 -11.27 13.56 9.84
C LEU A 94 -11.00 15.04 9.61
N PHE A 95 -10.64 15.43 8.38
CA PHE A 95 -10.47 16.83 8.03
C PHE A 95 -11.81 17.55 7.78
N TYR A 96 -12.66 17.02 6.91
CA TYR A 96 -13.87 17.72 6.48
C TYR A 96 -14.96 17.82 7.55
N SER A 97 -15.11 16.80 8.41
CA SER A 97 -16.07 16.84 9.54
C SER A 97 -15.72 17.90 10.59
N SER A 98 -14.45 18.32 10.63
CA SER A 98 -13.93 19.32 11.58
C SER A 98 -13.80 20.72 10.98
N GLN A 99 -14.32 20.96 9.76
CA GLN A 99 -14.23 22.27 9.13
C GLN A 99 -15.09 23.33 9.81
N MET A 100 -14.57 24.55 9.80
CA MET A 100 -15.29 25.76 10.24
C MET A 100 -15.91 26.42 9.01
N SER A 101 -17.16 26.88 9.10
CA SER A 101 -17.81 27.58 7.99
C SER A 101 -17.28 29.01 7.85
N SER A 102 -16.78 29.60 8.94
CA SER A 102 -16.14 30.91 8.95
C SER A 102 -15.14 31.04 10.10
N GLU A 103 -14.21 32.01 10.01
CA GLU A 103 -13.22 32.30 11.07
C GLU A 103 -13.89 32.81 12.36
N ALA A 104 -15.09 33.41 12.24
CA ALA A 104 -15.90 33.85 13.38
C ALA A 104 -16.44 32.69 14.24
N GLU A 105 -16.52 31.47 13.68
CA GLU A 105 -16.99 30.27 14.38
C GLU A 105 -15.85 29.49 15.06
N ALA A 106 -14.60 29.92 14.93
CA ALA A 106 -13.45 29.15 15.39
C ALA A 106 -13.51 28.80 16.87
N ALA A 107 -13.84 29.77 17.73
CA ALA A 107 -13.99 29.53 19.17
C ALA A 107 -15.09 28.50 19.49
N VAL A 108 -16.18 28.50 18.72
CA VAL A 108 -17.31 27.57 18.90
C VAL A 108 -16.93 26.17 18.47
N VAL A 109 -16.24 26.01 17.34
CA VAL A 109 -15.81 24.70 16.83
C VAL A 109 -14.76 24.08 17.76
N VAL A 110 -13.83 24.88 18.28
CA VAL A 110 -12.84 24.42 19.28
C VAL A 110 -13.52 23.95 20.56
N ALA A 111 -14.45 24.74 21.11
CA ALA A 111 -15.21 24.31 22.27
C ALA A 111 -16.03 23.04 22.01
N ARG A 112 -16.65 22.93 20.83
CA ARG A 112 -17.43 21.77 20.41
C ARG A 112 -16.56 20.51 20.33
N SER A 113 -15.45 20.55 19.59
CA SER A 113 -14.54 19.40 19.44
C SER A 113 -14.00 18.85 20.77
N LEU A 114 -13.67 19.73 21.71
CA LEU A 114 -13.25 19.31 23.05
C LEU A 114 -14.40 18.66 23.83
N ASN A 115 -15.60 19.21 23.69
CA ASN A 115 -16.78 18.66 24.34
C ASN A 115 -17.15 17.29 23.75
N GLU A 116 -17.09 17.12 22.43
CA GLU A 116 -17.29 15.84 21.74
C GLU A 116 -16.31 14.77 22.23
N HIS A 117 -15.04 15.13 22.47
CA HIS A 117 -14.05 14.22 23.04
C HIS A 117 -14.41 13.72 24.45
N LEU A 118 -15.22 14.46 25.21
CA LEU A 118 -15.66 14.08 26.55
C LEU A 118 -17.00 13.32 26.56
N LEU A 119 -17.75 13.35 25.46
CA LEU A 119 -19.14 12.89 25.40
C LEU A 119 -19.34 11.53 24.72
N TYR A 120 -18.27 10.78 24.45
CA TYR A 120 -18.35 9.44 23.84
C TYR A 120 -19.40 8.53 24.48
N ARG A 121 -19.54 8.54 25.81
CA ARG A 121 -20.52 7.70 26.51
C ARG A 121 -21.95 8.01 26.09
N ASN A 122 -22.31 9.28 26.04
CA ASN A 122 -23.67 9.72 25.77
C ASN A 122 -24.01 9.46 24.30
N GLU A 123 -23.07 9.82 23.42
CA GLU A 123 -23.19 9.60 21.98
C GLU A 123 -23.34 8.10 21.64
N MET A 124 -22.48 7.25 22.22
CA MET A 124 -22.55 5.81 22.02
C MET A 124 -23.85 5.21 22.55
N GLN A 125 -24.39 5.72 23.66
CA GLN A 125 -25.64 5.21 24.21
C GLN A 125 -26.83 5.55 23.30
N GLU A 126 -26.93 6.79 22.85
CA GLU A 126 -27.98 7.23 21.91
C GLU A 126 -27.89 6.46 20.57
N SER A 127 -26.68 6.27 20.05
CA SER A 127 -26.47 5.52 18.81
C SER A 127 -26.79 4.02 18.92
N LEU A 128 -26.46 3.39 20.04
CA LEU A 128 -26.78 1.98 20.28
C LEU A 128 -28.28 1.73 20.47
N GLU A 129 -29.01 2.73 20.97
CA GLU A 129 -30.47 2.67 21.13
C GLU A 129 -31.18 2.79 19.77
N MET A 130 -30.66 3.62 18.85
CA MET A 130 -31.25 3.85 17.52
C MET A 130 -30.93 2.74 16.49
N GLN A 131 -29.76 2.09 16.60
CA GLN A 131 -29.28 1.03 15.69
C GLN A 131 -29.27 1.41 14.18
N ASP A 132 -29.20 2.69 13.87
CA ASP A 132 -29.12 3.19 12.49
C ASP A 132 -27.65 3.19 12.02
N VAL A 133 -27.24 2.13 11.32
CA VAL A 133 -25.84 1.93 10.88
C VAL A 133 -25.74 1.99 9.36
N VAL A 134 -24.90 2.91 8.86
CA VAL A 134 -24.62 3.10 7.44
C VAL A 134 -23.16 2.74 7.16
N TYR A 135 -22.93 1.83 6.22
CA TYR A 135 -21.58 1.46 5.78
C TYR A 135 -21.20 2.25 4.52
N LEU A 136 -20.20 3.13 4.59
CA LEU A 136 -19.69 3.89 3.44
C LEU A 136 -18.54 3.16 2.70
N ASN A 137 -18.54 1.84 2.72
CA ASN A 137 -17.52 1.04 2.07
C ASN A 137 -17.67 1.04 0.53
N ASN A 138 -18.90 1.24 0.02
CA ASN A 138 -19.21 1.31 -1.41
C ASN A 138 -19.77 2.69 -1.79
N LEU A 139 -18.89 3.67 -2.01
CA LEU A 139 -19.23 5.03 -2.50
C LEU A 139 -19.59 5.06 -4.01
N THR A 140 -19.94 3.91 -4.57
CA THR A 140 -19.99 3.63 -6.02
C THR A 140 -21.21 4.24 -6.70
N ASP A 141 -22.25 4.51 -5.94
CA ASP A 141 -23.57 4.85 -6.47
C ASP A 141 -24.07 6.20 -5.97
N ILE A 142 -23.20 7.16 -5.69
CA ILE A 142 -23.66 8.51 -5.39
C ILE A 142 -23.75 9.31 -6.68
N PRO A 143 -24.94 9.48 -7.28
CA PRO A 143 -25.08 10.26 -8.49
C PRO A 143 -24.72 11.72 -8.19
N LEU A 144 -23.72 12.22 -8.92
CA LEU A 144 -23.33 13.63 -8.92
C LEU A 144 -24.37 14.55 -9.59
N SER A 145 -25.56 14.03 -9.96
CA SER A 145 -26.66 14.80 -10.53
C SER A 145 -28.02 14.35 -9.99
N SER A 146 -28.89 15.33 -9.72
CA SER A 146 -30.22 15.19 -9.10
C SER A 146 -31.28 14.44 -9.92
N ASN A 147 -30.89 13.73 -11.00
CA ASN A 147 -31.83 13.28 -12.02
C ASN A 147 -32.04 11.76 -12.06
N VAL A 148 -31.52 11.01 -11.08
CA VAL A 148 -31.82 9.58 -10.90
C VAL A 148 -32.49 9.43 -9.54
N ILE A 149 -33.64 8.75 -9.50
CA ILE A 149 -34.30 8.38 -8.23
C ILE A 149 -33.31 7.45 -7.50
N PRO A 150 -32.70 7.89 -6.38
CA PRO A 150 -31.74 7.07 -5.67
C PRO A 150 -32.45 5.84 -5.11
N SER A 151 -31.79 4.68 -5.09
CA SER A 151 -32.27 3.59 -4.24
C SER A 151 -32.27 4.04 -2.77
N ASP A 152 -33.07 3.37 -1.92
CA ASP A 152 -33.14 3.70 -0.49
C ASP A 152 -31.76 3.71 0.19
N GLU A 153 -30.84 2.83 -0.25
CA GLU A 153 -29.46 2.78 0.23
C GLU A 153 -28.64 4.02 -0.17
N VAL A 154 -28.76 4.50 -1.40
CA VAL A 154 -28.07 5.70 -1.88
C VAL A 154 -28.61 6.96 -1.20
N ALA A 155 -29.93 7.02 -0.97
CA ALA A 155 -30.53 8.11 -0.20
C ALA A 155 -30.01 8.12 1.25
N SER A 156 -29.89 6.95 1.89
CA SER A 156 -29.33 6.80 3.24
C SER A 156 -27.86 7.23 3.30
N MET A 157 -27.02 6.81 2.33
CA MET A 157 -25.63 7.23 2.23
C MET A 157 -25.50 8.75 2.03
N ASN A 158 -26.31 9.35 1.16
CA ASN A 158 -26.32 10.81 0.94
C ASN A 158 -26.73 11.57 2.20
N SER A 159 -27.73 11.06 2.93
CA SER A 159 -28.11 11.62 4.23
C SER A 159 -26.95 11.52 5.21
N ALA A 160 -26.30 10.35 5.35
CA ALA A 160 -25.16 10.18 6.26
C ALA A 160 -23.99 11.12 5.90
N LEU A 161 -23.71 11.31 4.61
CA LEU A 161 -22.68 12.23 4.14
C LEU A 161 -23.04 13.69 4.44
N ASN A 162 -24.30 14.08 4.27
CA ASN A 162 -24.79 15.40 4.64
C ASN A 162 -24.70 15.63 6.16
N ASP A 163 -25.07 14.64 6.97
CA ASP A 163 -25.00 14.68 8.42
C ASP A 163 -23.56 14.89 8.91
N LEU A 164 -22.58 14.33 8.20
CA LEU A 164 -21.14 14.53 8.45
C LEU A 164 -20.57 15.82 7.82
N GLY A 165 -21.38 16.64 7.15
CA GLY A 165 -20.96 17.90 6.52
C GLY A 165 -20.24 17.75 5.17
N LEU A 166 -20.42 16.61 4.48
CA LEU A 166 -19.57 16.17 3.37
C LEU A 166 -20.21 16.28 1.99
N SER A 167 -21.33 16.99 1.86
CA SER A 167 -22.08 17.13 0.60
C SER A 167 -21.22 17.55 -0.61
N LYS A 168 -20.05 18.18 -0.37
CA LYS A 168 -19.08 18.62 -1.39
C LYS A 168 -17.91 17.64 -1.62
N VAL A 169 -17.62 16.76 -0.67
CA VAL A 169 -16.44 15.86 -0.66
C VAL A 169 -16.65 14.63 -1.54
N VAL A 170 -17.92 14.26 -1.76
CA VAL A 170 -18.34 13.11 -2.57
C VAL A 170 -17.79 13.13 -4.00
N SER A 171 -17.43 14.31 -4.53
CA SER A 171 -16.80 14.44 -5.85
C SER A 171 -15.45 13.74 -5.98
N LEU A 172 -14.79 13.39 -4.87
CA LEU A 172 -13.46 12.80 -4.86
C LEU A 172 -13.45 11.28 -5.06
N ARG A 173 -14.60 10.59 -5.17
CA ARG A 173 -14.59 9.12 -5.02
C ARG A 173 -15.58 8.23 -5.78
N SER A 174 -15.90 8.52 -7.04
CA SER A 174 -16.62 7.55 -7.89
C SER A 174 -15.73 6.55 -8.66
N ARG A 175 -14.41 6.50 -8.46
CA ARG A 175 -13.50 5.54 -9.15
C ARG A 175 -13.11 4.36 -8.26
N ARG A 176 -14.00 3.41 -7.93
CA ARG A 176 -13.55 2.17 -7.24
C ARG A 176 -14.15 0.85 -7.71
N VAL A 177 -15.42 0.72 -8.11
CA VAL A 177 -15.93 -0.60 -8.57
C VAL A 177 -15.50 -0.94 -10.00
N GLY A 178 -15.59 0.00 -10.94
CA GLY A 178 -15.13 -0.25 -12.31
C GLY A 178 -13.62 -0.54 -12.40
N GLU A 179 -12.83 0.12 -11.55
CA GLU A 179 -11.39 -0.09 -11.47
C GLU A 179 -10.99 -1.34 -10.69
N GLU A 180 -11.66 -1.71 -9.59
CA GLU A 180 -11.34 -2.98 -8.91
C GLU A 180 -11.67 -4.20 -9.78
N GLU A 181 -12.76 -4.18 -10.54
CA GLU A 181 -13.09 -5.27 -11.47
C GLU A 181 -12.11 -5.32 -12.66
N GLU A 182 -11.75 -4.16 -13.21
CA GLU A 182 -10.74 -4.06 -14.28
C GLU A 182 -9.34 -4.48 -13.79
N GLU A 183 -8.94 -4.07 -12.59
CA GLU A 183 -7.67 -4.43 -11.94
C GLU A 183 -7.62 -5.91 -11.61
N ARG A 184 -8.71 -6.50 -11.07
CA ARG A 184 -8.81 -7.95 -10.88
C ARG A 184 -8.67 -8.69 -12.21
N GLY A 185 -9.34 -8.22 -13.25
CA GLY A 185 -9.19 -8.77 -14.60
C GLY A 185 -7.74 -8.73 -15.10
N LYS A 186 -7.05 -7.60 -14.92
CA LYS A 186 -5.62 -7.47 -15.27
C LYS A 186 -4.73 -8.42 -14.47
N ILE A 187 -4.94 -8.52 -13.16
CA ILE A 187 -4.21 -9.43 -12.28
C ILE A 187 -4.38 -10.89 -12.73
N ASP A 188 -5.60 -11.30 -13.07
CA ASP A 188 -5.90 -12.68 -13.50
C ASP A 188 -5.34 -13.00 -14.89
N LEU A 189 -5.39 -12.04 -15.83
CA LEU A 189 -4.74 -12.16 -17.13
C LEU A 189 -3.22 -12.31 -16.98
N ASN A 190 -2.60 -11.46 -16.14
CA ASN A 190 -1.17 -11.52 -15.86
C ASN A 190 -0.79 -12.84 -15.19
N LYS A 191 -1.59 -13.33 -14.24
CA LYS A 191 -1.39 -14.63 -13.61
C LYS A 191 -1.39 -15.76 -14.64
N THR A 192 -2.34 -15.75 -15.56
CA THR A 192 -2.45 -16.77 -16.63
C THR A 192 -1.23 -16.72 -17.54
N SER A 193 -0.84 -15.53 -18.01
CA SER A 193 0.36 -15.32 -18.84
C SER A 193 1.64 -15.83 -18.16
N ILE A 194 1.77 -15.58 -16.85
CA ILE A 194 2.92 -16.05 -16.06
C ILE A 194 2.93 -17.58 -15.97
N VAL A 195 1.80 -18.21 -15.65
CA VAL A 195 1.68 -19.67 -15.55
C VAL A 195 2.04 -20.34 -16.89
N ASP A 196 1.54 -19.79 -18.01
CA ASP A 196 1.84 -20.29 -19.34
C ASP A 196 3.33 -20.16 -19.69
N GLY A 197 3.95 -19.03 -19.33
CA GLY A 197 5.37 -18.82 -19.55
C GLY A 197 6.26 -19.72 -18.69
N LEU A 198 5.89 -19.95 -17.43
CA LEU A 198 6.58 -20.90 -16.55
C LEU A 198 6.46 -22.34 -17.08
N SER A 199 5.30 -22.71 -17.61
CA SER A 199 5.10 -24.03 -18.22
C SER A 199 6.05 -24.25 -19.40
N LYS A 200 6.25 -23.23 -20.26
CA LYS A 200 7.23 -23.29 -21.36
C LYS A 200 8.67 -23.39 -20.88
N ILE A 201 9.02 -22.72 -19.78
CA ILE A 201 10.35 -22.84 -19.17
C ILE A 201 10.54 -24.24 -18.57
N GLN A 202 9.51 -24.83 -17.98
CA GLN A 202 9.56 -26.19 -17.45
C GLN A 202 9.69 -27.25 -18.58
N GLU A 203 9.04 -27.05 -19.72
CA GLU A 203 9.24 -27.87 -20.91
C GLU A 203 10.70 -27.78 -21.40
N TYR A 204 11.26 -26.57 -21.43
CA TYR A 204 12.67 -26.35 -21.76
C TYR A 204 13.60 -27.09 -20.79
N GLN A 205 13.36 -26.97 -19.48
CA GLN A 205 14.13 -27.71 -18.46
C GLN A 205 14.12 -29.22 -18.73
N THR A 206 12.94 -29.77 -18.97
CA THR A 206 12.77 -31.21 -19.25
C THR A 206 13.55 -31.64 -20.49
N LYS A 207 13.54 -30.82 -21.56
CA LYS A 207 14.35 -31.09 -22.76
C LYS A 207 15.84 -31.08 -22.44
N CYS A 208 16.35 -30.09 -21.71
CA CYS A 208 17.77 -30.01 -21.36
C CYS A 208 18.23 -31.19 -20.48
N ASP A 209 17.36 -31.67 -19.59
CA ASP A 209 17.63 -32.82 -18.73
C ASP A 209 17.73 -34.11 -19.54
N ILE A 210 16.89 -34.29 -20.57
CA ILE A 210 16.99 -35.43 -21.51
C ILE A 210 18.36 -35.45 -22.20
N HIS A 211 18.90 -34.28 -22.54
CA HIS A 211 20.22 -34.14 -23.15
C HIS A 211 21.38 -34.22 -22.14
N LYS A 212 21.09 -34.32 -20.83
CA LYS A 212 22.07 -34.37 -19.72
C LYS A 212 23.02 -33.18 -19.65
N VAL A 213 22.64 -32.04 -20.21
CA VAL A 213 23.41 -30.78 -20.13
C VAL A 213 22.97 -29.96 -18.92
N GLY A 214 21.70 -30.10 -18.50
CA GLY A 214 21.09 -29.21 -17.52
C GLY A 214 20.73 -27.87 -18.14
N TYR A 215 19.60 -27.32 -17.75
CA TYR A 215 19.04 -26.13 -18.41
C TYR A 215 19.86 -24.85 -18.16
N TYR A 216 20.57 -24.75 -17.04
CA TYR A 216 21.44 -23.62 -16.74
C TYR A 216 22.60 -23.54 -17.75
N ASP A 217 23.35 -24.63 -17.90
CA ASP A 217 24.50 -24.69 -18.80
C ASP A 217 24.07 -24.61 -20.27
N ALA A 218 22.99 -25.30 -20.65
CA ALA A 218 22.42 -25.21 -22.00
C ALA A 218 22.06 -23.77 -22.35
N PHE A 219 21.38 -23.07 -21.44
CA PHE A 219 21.02 -21.66 -21.64
C PHE A 219 22.25 -20.75 -21.69
N LYS A 220 23.25 -21.00 -20.84
CA LYS A 220 24.49 -20.21 -20.82
C LYS A 220 25.25 -20.34 -22.13
N LEU A 221 25.23 -21.51 -22.77
CA LEU A 221 25.81 -21.78 -24.09
C LEU A 221 24.96 -21.19 -25.24
N GLN A 222 23.63 -21.26 -25.13
CA GLN A 222 22.63 -20.75 -26.10
C GLN A 222 22.94 -21.17 -27.55
N GLU A 223 22.92 -22.47 -27.80
CA GLU A 223 23.26 -23.05 -29.11
C GLU A 223 22.00 -23.38 -29.94
N THR A 224 20.86 -23.55 -29.28
CA THR A 224 19.63 -24.04 -29.88
C THR A 224 18.55 -22.95 -29.95
N ILE A 225 17.56 -23.17 -30.81
CA ILE A 225 16.36 -22.32 -30.90
C ILE A 225 15.57 -22.36 -29.59
N ASP A 226 15.57 -23.50 -28.90
CA ASP A 226 14.91 -23.66 -27.61
C ASP A 226 15.55 -22.76 -26.53
N ASP A 227 16.88 -22.59 -26.54
CA ASP A 227 17.58 -21.68 -25.62
C ASP A 227 17.21 -20.21 -25.89
N PHE A 228 17.07 -19.84 -27.17
CA PHE A 228 16.62 -18.50 -27.56
C PHE A 228 15.17 -18.25 -27.11
N ASN A 229 14.28 -19.21 -27.32
CA ASN A 229 12.88 -19.11 -26.88
C ASN A 229 12.78 -19.00 -25.35
N ALA A 230 13.58 -19.76 -24.60
CA ALA A 230 13.67 -19.64 -23.16
C ALA A 230 14.12 -18.23 -22.73
N ASN A 231 15.06 -17.61 -23.47
CA ASN A 231 15.53 -16.26 -23.16
C ASN A 231 14.45 -15.19 -23.39
N VAL A 232 13.65 -15.33 -24.45
CA VAL A 232 12.50 -14.45 -24.70
C VAL A 232 11.49 -14.61 -23.56
N LYS A 233 11.11 -15.85 -23.23
CA LYS A 233 10.12 -16.11 -22.18
C LYS A 233 10.56 -15.60 -20.82
N ARG A 234 11.83 -15.75 -20.46
CA ARG A 234 12.42 -15.23 -19.23
C ARG A 234 12.20 -13.73 -19.03
N LEU A 235 12.19 -12.93 -20.10
CA LEU A 235 12.06 -11.47 -20.06
C LEU A 235 10.61 -10.98 -19.92
N GLU A 236 9.63 -11.78 -20.34
CA GLU A 236 8.22 -11.39 -20.35
C GLU A 236 7.54 -11.58 -18.97
N LEU A 237 8.21 -12.26 -18.04
CA LEU A 237 7.61 -12.72 -16.80
C LEU A 237 7.82 -11.73 -15.66
N TRP A 238 6.77 -11.53 -14.85
CA TRP A 238 6.79 -10.89 -13.53
C TRP A 238 7.03 -9.37 -13.48
N ASP A 239 7.65 -8.76 -14.50
CA ASP A 239 7.97 -7.33 -14.48
C ASP A 239 6.71 -6.45 -14.38
N GLU A 240 5.60 -6.80 -15.05
CA GLU A 240 4.34 -6.07 -14.95
C GLU A 240 3.75 -6.07 -13.53
N ILE A 241 3.81 -7.21 -12.83
CA ILE A 241 3.35 -7.32 -11.45
C ILE A 241 4.17 -6.41 -10.52
N ILE A 242 5.48 -6.32 -10.74
CA ILE A 242 6.34 -5.42 -9.97
C ILE A 242 6.02 -3.94 -10.25
N GLU A 243 5.69 -3.59 -11.49
CA GLU A 243 5.28 -2.23 -11.82
C GLU A 243 3.91 -1.89 -11.20
N MET A 244 2.94 -2.80 -11.24
CA MET A 244 1.65 -2.62 -10.55
C MET A 244 1.84 -2.45 -9.04
N LEU A 245 2.75 -3.24 -8.43
CA LEU A 245 3.08 -3.12 -7.02
C LEU A 245 3.67 -1.74 -6.67
N LYS A 246 4.59 -1.23 -7.49
CA LYS A 246 5.20 0.10 -7.29
C LYS A 246 4.20 1.24 -7.46
N ARG A 247 3.17 1.06 -8.30
CA ARG A 247 2.11 2.04 -8.54
C ARG A 247 0.96 1.96 -7.53
N TYR A 248 1.04 1.05 -6.54
CA TYR A 248 -0.03 0.81 -5.56
C TYR A 248 -1.37 0.41 -6.22
N GLU A 249 -1.29 -0.29 -7.36
CA GLU A 249 -2.45 -0.80 -8.13
C GLU A 249 -2.85 -2.22 -7.68
N LEU A 250 -2.13 -2.80 -6.73
CA LEU A 250 -2.43 -4.11 -6.17
C LEU A 250 -3.07 -3.95 -4.78
N PRO A 251 -4.02 -4.83 -4.39
CA PRO A 251 -4.60 -4.78 -3.05
C PRO A 251 -3.53 -4.92 -1.95
N ASP A 252 -3.73 -4.26 -0.81
CA ASP A 252 -2.79 -4.32 0.34
C ASP A 252 -2.47 -5.75 0.80
N SER A 253 -3.43 -6.67 0.65
CA SER A 253 -3.26 -8.08 1.01
C SER A 253 -2.51 -8.92 -0.04
N PHE A 254 -2.17 -8.35 -1.20
CA PHE A 254 -1.62 -9.05 -2.37
C PHE A 254 -0.37 -9.85 -2.02
N GLU A 255 0.61 -9.21 -1.38
CA GLU A 255 1.92 -9.81 -1.03
C GLU A 255 1.79 -11.00 -0.07
N GLY A 256 0.67 -11.08 0.67
CA GLY A 256 0.36 -12.17 1.59
C GLY A 256 -0.49 -13.30 0.99
N ARG A 257 -0.91 -13.21 -0.28
CA ARG A 257 -1.76 -14.22 -0.90
C ARG A 257 -0.96 -15.49 -1.21
N LYS A 258 -1.42 -16.62 -0.66
CA LYS A 258 -0.71 -17.92 -0.75
C LYS A 258 -0.44 -18.37 -2.18
N ASP A 259 -1.39 -18.16 -3.09
CA ASP A 259 -1.26 -18.51 -4.50
C ASP A 259 -0.18 -17.68 -5.21
N TRP A 260 -0.08 -16.38 -4.90
CA TRP A 260 0.97 -15.51 -5.43
C TRP A 260 2.34 -15.77 -4.83
N ILE A 261 2.40 -16.12 -3.53
CA ILE A 261 3.65 -16.54 -2.89
C ILE A 261 4.17 -17.82 -3.54
N GLN A 262 3.30 -18.82 -3.77
CA GLN A 262 3.66 -20.06 -4.43
C GLN A 262 4.12 -19.83 -5.88
N LEU A 263 3.35 -19.06 -6.65
CA LEU A 263 3.70 -18.74 -8.03
C LEU A 263 5.01 -17.95 -8.13
N GLY A 264 5.21 -16.96 -7.26
CA GLY A 264 6.44 -16.17 -7.20
C GLY A 264 7.65 -17.00 -6.79
N THR A 265 7.46 -17.97 -5.91
CA THR A 265 8.51 -18.93 -5.51
C THR A 265 8.87 -19.85 -6.67
N GLN A 266 7.89 -20.38 -7.40
CA GLN A 266 8.12 -21.20 -8.59
C GLN A 266 8.85 -20.39 -9.68
N PHE A 267 8.39 -19.17 -9.95
CA PHE A 267 9.04 -18.24 -10.86
C PHE A 267 10.50 -18.01 -10.48
N ARG A 268 10.77 -17.66 -9.22
CA ARG A 268 12.12 -17.43 -8.73
C ARG A 268 13.01 -18.66 -8.93
N ARG A 269 12.54 -19.85 -8.56
CA ARG A 269 13.31 -21.11 -8.68
C ARG A 269 13.60 -21.52 -10.12
N GLN A 270 12.69 -21.26 -11.06
CA GLN A 270 12.85 -21.67 -12.45
C GLN A 270 13.61 -20.64 -13.30
N VAL A 271 13.42 -19.35 -13.01
CA VAL A 271 13.81 -18.25 -13.92
C VAL A 271 15.05 -17.52 -13.44
N GLU A 272 15.26 -17.38 -12.12
CA GLU A 272 16.46 -16.71 -11.59
C GLU A 272 17.78 -17.39 -12.04
N PRO A 273 17.88 -18.73 -12.10
CA PRO A 273 19.04 -19.39 -12.68
C PRO A 273 19.34 -19.00 -14.12
N LEU A 274 18.30 -18.78 -14.95
CA LEU A 274 18.47 -18.33 -16.33
C LEU A 274 18.96 -16.88 -16.40
N ASP A 275 18.49 -16.02 -15.49
CA ASP A 275 18.99 -14.64 -15.38
C ASP A 275 20.46 -14.61 -14.94
N ILE A 276 20.85 -15.49 -14.01
CA ILE A 276 22.24 -15.68 -13.60
C ILE A 276 23.06 -16.18 -14.78
N ALA A 277 22.60 -17.21 -15.51
CA ALA A 277 23.27 -17.73 -16.69
C ALA A 277 23.50 -16.62 -17.73
N ASN A 278 22.46 -15.82 -18.02
CA ASN A 278 22.55 -14.67 -18.93
C ASN A 278 23.56 -13.62 -18.44
N TYR A 279 23.60 -13.35 -17.13
CA TYR A 279 24.51 -12.38 -16.54
C TYR A 279 25.97 -12.75 -16.74
N TYR A 280 26.34 -13.99 -16.42
CA TYR A 280 27.70 -14.49 -16.56
C TYR A 280 28.07 -14.85 -18.01
N ARG A 281 27.10 -15.27 -18.84
CA ARG A 281 27.30 -15.45 -20.30
C ARG A 281 27.82 -14.18 -20.96
N HIS A 282 27.29 -13.03 -20.55
CA HIS A 282 27.67 -11.73 -21.10
C HIS A 282 28.81 -11.06 -20.32
N LEU A 283 29.52 -11.79 -19.46
CA LEU A 283 30.65 -11.29 -18.64
C LEU A 283 30.33 -10.03 -17.83
N LYS A 284 29.05 -9.80 -17.50
CA LYS A 284 28.63 -8.59 -16.77
C LYS A 284 29.20 -8.51 -15.36
N ASN A 285 29.65 -9.64 -14.81
CA ASN A 285 30.34 -9.72 -13.54
C ASN A 285 31.69 -8.99 -13.55
N GLU A 286 32.36 -8.91 -14.70
CA GLU A 286 33.64 -8.19 -14.84
C GLU A 286 33.43 -6.67 -14.83
N ASP A 287 32.36 -6.20 -15.48
CA ASP A 287 32.05 -4.77 -15.57
C ASP A 287 31.33 -4.24 -14.31
N THR A 288 30.32 -4.96 -13.85
CA THR A 288 29.39 -4.49 -12.82
C THR A 288 29.74 -5.02 -11.42
N GLY A 289 30.43 -6.17 -11.33
CA GLY A 289 30.77 -6.86 -10.09
C GLY A 289 29.88 -8.07 -9.78
N PRO A 290 29.95 -8.67 -8.58
CA PRO A 290 29.24 -9.92 -8.28
C PRO A 290 27.71 -9.78 -8.38
N TYR A 291 27.05 -10.80 -8.95
CA TYR A 291 25.61 -10.80 -9.22
C TYR A 291 24.78 -10.44 -7.98
N MET A 292 25.07 -11.08 -6.85
CA MET A 292 24.35 -10.91 -5.59
C MET A 292 24.42 -9.49 -5.03
N ILE A 293 25.51 -8.77 -5.33
CA ILE A 293 25.77 -7.45 -4.77
C ILE A 293 25.16 -6.37 -5.68
N ARG A 294 25.42 -6.44 -7.00
CA ARG A 294 25.15 -5.31 -7.90
C ARG A 294 24.11 -5.55 -8.98
N ALA A 295 23.76 -6.81 -9.28
CA ALA A 295 22.96 -7.13 -10.47
C ALA A 295 21.64 -7.85 -10.20
N ARG A 296 21.45 -8.45 -9.02
CA ARG A 296 20.27 -9.23 -8.69
C ARG A 296 18.96 -8.41 -8.84
N PRO A 297 18.08 -8.75 -9.80
CA PRO A 297 16.85 -8.02 -10.06
C PRO A 297 15.90 -7.97 -8.84
N LYS A 298 15.17 -6.85 -8.70
CA LYS A 298 14.22 -6.65 -7.59
C LYS A 298 13.10 -7.69 -7.57
N ARG A 299 12.63 -8.17 -8.74
CA ARG A 299 11.56 -9.17 -8.85
C ARG A 299 11.83 -10.44 -8.04
N TYR A 300 13.09 -10.89 -7.95
CA TYR A 300 13.46 -12.06 -7.16
C TYR A 300 13.58 -11.75 -5.67
N ARG A 301 13.98 -10.52 -5.32
CA ARG A 301 14.02 -10.07 -3.92
C ARG A 301 12.60 -9.99 -3.34
N PHE A 302 11.64 -9.45 -4.09
CA PHE A 302 10.24 -9.38 -3.65
C PHE A 302 9.67 -10.78 -3.40
N THR A 303 9.77 -11.70 -4.36
CA THR A 303 9.20 -13.04 -4.20
C THR A 303 9.90 -13.85 -3.11
N GLN A 304 11.21 -13.63 -2.88
CA GLN A 304 11.91 -14.20 -1.73
C GLN A 304 11.38 -13.65 -0.40
N ILE A 305 11.25 -12.32 -0.27
CA ILE A 305 10.74 -11.69 0.96
C ILE A 305 9.31 -12.14 1.26
N TRP A 306 8.45 -12.27 0.25
CA TRP A 306 7.08 -12.74 0.43
C TRP A 306 7.03 -14.14 1.03
N LEU A 307 7.86 -15.06 0.53
CA LEU A 307 7.97 -16.42 1.07
C LEU A 307 8.51 -16.40 2.50
N GLU A 308 9.63 -15.70 2.72
CA GLU A 308 10.30 -15.65 4.02
C GLU A 308 9.40 -15.06 5.12
N HIS A 309 8.64 -14.02 4.78
CA HIS A 309 7.65 -13.43 5.67
C HIS A 309 6.48 -14.39 5.97
N ALA A 310 5.98 -15.11 4.96
CA ALA A 310 4.90 -16.08 5.14
C ALA A 310 5.33 -17.27 6.01
N GLU A 311 6.58 -17.73 5.88
CA GLU A 311 7.16 -18.82 6.66
C GLU A 311 7.75 -18.37 8.00
N ARG A 312 7.82 -17.05 8.24
CA ARG A 312 8.41 -16.42 9.43
C ARG A 312 9.87 -16.81 9.66
N VAL A 313 10.62 -16.93 8.56
CA VAL A 313 12.05 -17.20 8.58
C VAL A 313 12.86 -15.92 8.43
N GLN A 314 14.15 -15.99 8.73
CA GLN A 314 15.04 -14.84 8.61
C GLN A 314 15.18 -14.41 7.15
N THR A 315 15.28 -13.10 6.92
CA THR A 315 15.55 -12.55 5.59
C THR A 315 16.84 -13.12 5.01
N GLY A 316 16.78 -13.66 3.79
CA GLY A 316 17.90 -14.32 3.13
C GLY A 316 17.97 -15.83 3.32
N ALA A 317 17.11 -16.45 4.14
CA ALA A 317 17.09 -17.89 4.36
C ALA A 317 16.71 -18.68 3.08
N SER A 318 15.84 -18.12 2.24
CA SER A 318 15.34 -18.77 1.01
C SER A 318 16.13 -18.32 -0.22
N SER A 319 17.44 -18.59 -0.21
CA SER A 319 18.39 -18.18 -1.26
C SER A 319 18.75 -19.31 -2.25
N GLU A 320 17.96 -20.38 -2.30
CA GLU A 320 18.18 -21.57 -3.13
C GLU A 320 18.27 -21.26 -4.63
N SER A 321 17.51 -20.26 -5.09
CA SER A 321 17.50 -19.81 -6.49
C SER A 321 18.77 -19.08 -6.90
N CYS A 322 19.60 -18.64 -5.94
CA CYS A 322 20.86 -17.97 -6.18
C CYS A 322 22.06 -18.92 -6.20
N PHE A 323 21.85 -20.23 -6.08
CA PHE A 323 22.91 -21.26 -6.06
C PHE A 323 23.97 -21.04 -7.15
N TRP A 324 23.54 -20.87 -8.39
CA TRP A 324 24.45 -20.69 -9.53
C TRP A 324 25.27 -19.40 -9.47
N ALA A 325 24.76 -18.34 -8.83
CA ALA A 325 25.53 -17.10 -8.67
C ALA A 325 26.73 -17.35 -7.75
N GLU A 326 26.55 -18.15 -6.70
CA GLU A 326 27.64 -18.53 -5.81
C GLU A 326 28.64 -19.44 -6.54
N VAL A 327 28.18 -20.43 -7.29
CA VAL A 327 29.05 -21.33 -8.09
C VAL A 327 29.97 -20.55 -9.04
N GLU A 328 29.42 -19.58 -9.78
CA GLU A 328 30.21 -18.75 -10.73
C GLU A 328 31.29 -17.93 -10.02
N GLU A 329 31.01 -17.41 -8.83
CA GLU A 329 31.98 -16.65 -8.03
C GLU A 329 33.09 -17.53 -7.41
N LEU A 330 32.88 -18.83 -7.30
CA LEU A 330 33.81 -19.78 -6.70
C LEU A 330 34.67 -20.51 -7.74
N ARG A 331 34.10 -20.80 -8.92
CA ARG A 331 34.69 -21.67 -9.97
C ARG A 331 36.13 -21.33 -10.36
N ASN A 332 36.46 -20.04 -10.40
CA ASN A 332 37.76 -19.56 -10.91
C ASN A 332 38.73 -19.13 -9.79
N LYS A 333 38.49 -19.53 -8.53
CA LYS A 333 39.32 -19.16 -7.38
C LYS A 333 40.08 -20.36 -6.80
N PRO A 334 41.29 -20.17 -6.25
CA PRO A 334 42.00 -21.22 -5.54
C PRO A 334 41.16 -21.76 -4.38
N PHE A 335 41.06 -23.09 -4.25
CA PHE A 335 40.21 -23.72 -3.24
C PHE A 335 40.48 -23.21 -1.81
N VAL A 336 41.74 -22.95 -1.48
CA VAL A 336 42.15 -22.43 -0.16
C VAL A 336 41.46 -21.10 0.18
N GLU A 337 41.19 -20.25 -0.81
CA GLU A 337 40.53 -18.95 -0.60
C GLU A 337 39.01 -19.08 -0.44
N VAL A 338 38.43 -20.17 -0.96
CA VAL A 338 36.98 -20.33 -1.06
C VAL A 338 36.43 -21.53 -0.27
N GLN A 339 37.29 -22.27 0.43
CA GLN A 339 36.94 -23.50 1.14
C GLN A 339 35.69 -23.36 2.02
N ASN A 340 35.62 -22.32 2.85
CA ASN A 340 34.48 -22.11 3.74
C ASN A 340 33.16 -21.85 2.99
N ARG A 341 33.23 -21.16 1.85
CA ARG A 341 32.04 -20.88 1.02
C ARG A 341 31.57 -22.12 0.28
N VAL A 342 32.50 -22.94 -0.22
CA VAL A 342 32.20 -24.24 -0.83
C VAL A 342 31.52 -25.17 0.18
N LEU A 343 32.08 -25.33 1.39
CA LEU A 343 31.50 -26.17 2.44
C LEU A 343 30.10 -25.70 2.87
N SER A 344 29.90 -24.38 2.95
CA SER A 344 28.58 -23.79 3.22
C SER A 344 27.58 -24.14 2.11
N LEU A 345 28.00 -24.02 0.85
CA LEU A 345 27.17 -24.34 -0.31
C LEU A 345 26.79 -25.83 -0.35
N GLU A 346 27.72 -26.73 -0.06
CA GLU A 346 27.47 -28.18 0.05
C GLU A 346 26.48 -28.51 1.16
N THR A 347 26.63 -27.88 2.34
CA THR A 347 25.72 -28.07 3.48
C THR A 347 24.31 -27.63 3.13
N ASN A 348 24.16 -26.50 2.44
CA ASN A 348 22.86 -25.95 2.04
C ASN A 348 22.22 -26.71 0.87
N ALA A 349 23.00 -27.42 0.06
CA ALA A 349 22.49 -28.23 -1.05
C ALA A 349 22.07 -29.65 -0.64
N GLY A 350 22.60 -30.15 0.49
CA GLY A 350 22.32 -31.49 1.01
C GLY A 350 21.18 -31.58 2.03
N GLY A 351 20.66 -30.44 2.51
CA GLY A 351 19.47 -30.34 3.37
C GLY A 351 18.24 -29.97 2.56
#